data_AF-A0A3B9VPI5-F1
#
_entry.id   AF-A0A3B9VPI5-F1
#
_cell.length_a   1.000
_cell.length_b   1.000
_cell.length_c   1.000
_cell.angle_alpha   90.00
_cell.angle_beta   90.00
_cell.angle_gamma   90.00
#
_symmetry.space_group_name_H-M   'P 1'
#
loop_
_entity.id
_entity.type
_entity.pdbx_description
1 polymer ?
#
loop_
_entity_poly.entity_id
_entity_poly.type
_entity_poly.pdbx_seq_one_letter_code
_entity_poly.pdbx_strand_id
1 'polypeptide(L)'
;AGLTKPGVVILQFLAISFVALIEIFFRSNVGFLTGLAIWASYYGALIYGRDGTTYVAVVNPPLAFGLAAILLLPSVGGASLSITRLGVDLVSGLASVAPFLITGSIFGWWYYFKERRKLLSSGS
;
A
#
# COMPACT_ATOMS: atom_id res chain seq x y z
N ALA A 1 -16.85 -8.54 -14.33
CA ALA A 1 -15.75 -9.30 -13.70
C ALA A 1 -14.84 -8.31 -13.00
N GLY A 2 -14.42 -8.57 -11.76
CA GLY A 2 -13.51 -7.70 -11.00
C GLY A 2 -12.34 -8.50 -10.41
N LEU A 3 -11.40 -7.83 -9.76
CA LEU A 3 -10.23 -8.48 -9.14
C LEU A 3 -10.66 -9.44 -8.02
N THR A 4 -9.98 -10.60 -7.96
CA THR A 4 -10.08 -11.54 -6.85
C THR A 4 -9.25 -11.07 -5.66
N LYS A 5 -9.46 -11.63 -4.46
CA LYS A 5 -8.64 -11.28 -3.27
C LYS A 5 -7.13 -11.41 -3.52
N PRO A 6 -6.61 -12.53 -4.09
CA PRO A 6 -5.20 -12.62 -4.41
C PRO A 6 -4.76 -11.61 -5.48
N GLY A 7 -5.61 -11.35 -6.48
CA GLY A 7 -5.33 -10.36 -7.52
C GLY A 7 -5.14 -8.95 -6.97
N VAL A 8 -5.99 -8.54 -6.02
CA VAL A 8 -5.84 -7.26 -5.30
C VAL A 8 -4.50 -7.19 -4.57
N VAL A 9 -4.15 -8.24 -3.82
CA VAL A 9 -2.91 -8.28 -3.03
C VAL A 9 -1.68 -8.12 -3.93
N ILE A 10 -1.61 -8.93 -4.99
CA ILE A 10 -0.46 -8.96 -5.90
C ILE A 10 -0.33 -7.61 -6.63
N LEU A 11 -1.42 -7.06 -7.16
CA LEU A 11 -1.36 -5.83 -7.95
C LEU A 11 -0.99 -4.61 -7.10
N GLN A 12 -1.52 -4.50 -5.87
CA GLN A 12 -1.13 -3.43 -4.96
C GLN A 12 0.34 -3.56 -4.54
N PHE A 13 0.80 -4.77 -4.25
CA PHE A 13 2.22 -5.00 -3.94
C PHE A 13 3.12 -4.64 -5.11
N LEU A 14 2.82 -5.10 -6.32
CA LEU A 14 3.61 -4.78 -7.52
C LEU A 14 3.61 -3.28 -7.81
N ALA A 15 2.46 -2.61 -7.73
CA ALA A 15 2.37 -1.17 -7.98
C ALA A 15 3.19 -0.35 -6.97
N ILE A 16 3.04 -0.65 -5.67
CA ILE A 16 3.75 0.08 -4.61
C ILE A 16 5.25 -0.22 -4.68
N SER A 17 5.65 -1.49 -4.80
CA SER A 17 7.06 -1.89 -4.84
C SER A 17 7.77 -1.37 -6.09
N PHE A 18 7.11 -1.34 -7.25
CA PHE A 18 7.69 -0.80 -8.48
C PHE A 18 7.99 0.70 -8.37
N VAL A 19 7.02 1.49 -7.88
CA VAL A 19 7.24 2.94 -7.71
C VAL A 19 8.24 3.22 -6.59
N ALA A 20 8.17 2.47 -5.48
CA ALA A 20 9.15 2.57 -4.40
C ALA A 20 10.58 2.24 -4.90
N LEU A 21 10.75 1.22 -5.74
CA LEU A 21 12.03 0.86 -6.33
C LEU A 21 12.60 2.00 -7.16
N ILE A 22 11.78 2.60 -8.03
CA ILE A 22 12.19 3.76 -8.84
C ILE A 22 12.57 4.93 -7.92
N GLU A 23 11.73 5.25 -6.93
CA GLU A 23 11.98 6.40 -6.05
C GLU A 23 13.24 6.21 -5.19
N ILE A 24 13.44 5.01 -4.62
CA ILE A 24 14.65 4.66 -3.85
C ILE A 24 15.89 4.71 -4.75
N PHE A 25 15.80 4.25 -6.00
CA PHE A 25 16.93 4.29 -6.93
C PHE A 25 17.46 5.72 -7.15
N PHE A 26 16.56 6.71 -7.23
CA PHE A 26 16.94 8.11 -7.46
C PHE A 26 17.14 8.93 -6.18
N ARG A 27 16.45 8.60 -5.08
CA ARG A 27 16.41 9.42 -3.85
C ARG A 27 16.97 8.71 -2.61
N SER A 28 17.41 7.47 -2.76
CA SER A 28 17.88 6.57 -1.68
C SER A 28 16.86 6.25 -0.58
N ASN A 29 15.63 6.79 -0.66
CA ASN A 29 14.53 6.51 0.27
C ASN A 29 13.18 6.66 -0.45
N VAL A 30 12.10 6.22 0.20
CA VAL A 30 10.72 6.39 -0.27
C VAL A 30 10.19 7.78 0.08
N GLY A 31 9.21 8.25 -0.70
CA GLY A 31 8.65 9.57 -0.50
C GLY A 31 7.34 9.77 -1.22
N PHE A 32 7.23 10.94 -1.84
CA PHE A 32 5.99 11.45 -2.42
C PHE A 32 5.46 10.55 -3.55
N LEU A 33 6.33 10.03 -4.42
CA LEU A 33 5.89 9.18 -5.54
C LEU A 33 5.32 7.86 -5.03
N THR A 34 5.99 7.26 -4.05
CA THR A 34 5.50 6.06 -3.35
C THR A 34 4.17 6.34 -2.66
N GLY A 35 3.99 7.52 -2.07
CA GLY A 35 2.71 7.96 -1.50
C GLY A 35 1.57 8.01 -2.51
N LEU A 36 1.82 8.55 -3.70
CA LEU A 36 0.84 8.54 -4.79
C LEU A 36 0.52 7.11 -5.26
N ALA A 37 1.52 6.22 -5.31
CA ALA A 37 1.30 4.81 -5.66
C ALA A 37 0.43 4.08 -4.63
N ILE A 38 0.55 4.43 -3.34
CA ILE A 38 -0.32 3.93 -2.27
C ILE A 38 -1.77 4.39 -2.50
N TRP A 39 -2.01 5.67 -2.76
CA TRP A 39 -3.35 6.16 -3.09
C TRP A 39 -3.93 5.49 -4.34
N ALA A 40 -3.14 5.38 -5.40
CA ALA A 40 -3.55 4.68 -6.62
C ALA A 40 -3.90 3.22 -6.33
N SER A 41 -3.14 2.55 -5.47
CA SER A 41 -3.39 1.18 -5.03
C SER A 41 -4.67 1.03 -4.21
N TYR A 42 -4.96 1.97 -3.29
CA TYR A 42 -6.25 2.02 -2.60
C TYR A 42 -7.39 2.19 -3.59
N TYR A 43 -7.33 3.24 -4.42
CA TYR A 43 -8.38 3.56 -5.37
C TYR A 43 -8.64 2.42 -6.36
N GLY A 44 -7.60 1.92 -7.01
CA GLY A 44 -7.71 0.86 -8.00
C GLY A 44 -8.32 -0.42 -7.43
N ALA A 45 -7.90 -0.83 -6.23
CA ALA A 45 -8.45 -2.03 -5.61
C ALA A 45 -9.91 -1.87 -5.13
N LEU A 46 -10.28 -0.70 -4.61
CA LEU A 46 -11.65 -0.42 -4.16
C LEU A 46 -12.65 -0.33 -5.32
N ILE A 47 -12.22 0.18 -6.47
CA ILE A 47 -13.08 0.38 -7.65
C ILE A 47 -13.14 -0.87 -8.53
N TYR A 48 -12.01 -1.54 -8.78
CA TYR A 48 -11.94 -2.68 -9.69
C TYR A 48 -12.04 -4.04 -8.96
N GLY A 49 -12.06 -4.04 -7.62
CA GLY A 49 -12.28 -5.22 -6.79
C GLY A 49 -13.70 -5.78 -6.94
N ARG A 50 -13.84 -7.10 -6.79
CA ARG A 50 -15.17 -7.73 -6.64
C ARG A 50 -15.75 -7.43 -5.27
N ASP A 51 -17.07 -7.52 -5.14
CA ASP A 51 -17.74 -7.49 -3.84
C ASP A 51 -17.10 -8.53 -2.89
N GLY A 52 -16.85 -8.11 -1.64
CA GLY A 52 -16.15 -8.90 -0.63
C GLY A 52 -14.61 -8.87 -0.71
N THR A 53 -14.01 -8.10 -1.63
CA THR A 53 -12.55 -7.89 -1.68
C THR A 53 -12.09 -6.61 -1.01
N THR A 54 -13.01 -5.71 -0.67
CA THR A 54 -12.69 -4.40 -0.09
C THR A 54 -11.93 -4.46 1.22
N TYR A 55 -12.20 -5.44 2.09
CA TYR A 55 -11.38 -5.61 3.30
C TYR A 55 -9.89 -5.77 2.94
N VAL A 56 -9.61 -6.65 1.98
CA VAL A 56 -8.24 -6.91 1.51
C VAL A 56 -7.65 -5.67 0.84
N ALA A 57 -8.45 -4.97 0.03
CA ALA A 57 -8.04 -3.71 -0.63
C ALA A 57 -7.61 -2.62 0.35
N VAL A 58 -8.18 -2.60 1.57
CA VAL A 58 -7.92 -1.58 2.58
C VAL A 58 -6.70 -1.91 3.45
N VAL A 59 -6.54 -3.17 3.84
CA VAL A 59 -5.47 -3.60 4.76
C VAL A 59 -4.16 -3.87 4.04
N ASN A 60 -4.21 -4.17 2.75
CA ASN A 60 -3.03 -4.62 2.02
C ASN A 60 -2.05 -3.50 1.62
N PRO A 61 -2.43 -2.26 1.25
CA PRO A 61 -1.45 -1.22 0.92
C PRO A 61 -0.42 -0.93 2.03
N PRO A 62 -0.77 -0.86 3.33
CA PRO A 62 0.21 -0.75 4.41
C PRO A 62 1.16 -1.95 4.50
N LEU A 63 0.63 -3.17 4.33
CA LEU A 63 1.42 -4.40 4.37
C LEU A 63 2.37 -4.50 3.17
N ALA A 64 1.86 -4.17 1.98
CA ALA A 64 2.60 -4.13 0.73
C ALA A 64 3.74 -3.12 0.80
N PHE A 65 3.47 -1.91 1.31
CA PHE A 65 4.52 -0.91 1.54
C PHE A 65 5.55 -1.39 2.54
N GLY A 66 5.14 -1.93 3.69
CA GLY A 66 6.07 -2.43 4.71
C GLY A 66 7.00 -3.52 4.17
N LEU A 67 6.44 -4.49 3.43
CA LEU A 67 7.23 -5.54 2.79
C LEU A 67 8.17 -4.96 1.72
N ALA A 68 7.68 -4.04 0.88
CA ALA A 68 8.50 -3.38 -0.13
C ALA A 68 9.65 -2.60 0.50
N ALA A 69 9.41 -1.85 1.57
CA ALA A 69 10.44 -1.06 2.25
C ALA A 69 11.52 -1.96 2.89
N ILE A 70 11.11 -3.05 3.54
CA ILE A 70 12.06 -4.03 4.13
C ILE A 70 12.94 -4.67 3.05
N LEU A 71 12.40 -4.94 1.86
CA LEU A 71 13.14 -5.58 0.77
C LEU A 71 14.02 -4.58 0.00
N LEU A 72 13.50 -3.39 -0.31
CA LEU A 72 14.11 -2.45 -1.26
C LEU A 72 15.11 -1.48 -0.63
N LEU A 73 14.90 -1.04 0.62
CA LEU A 73 15.83 -0.12 1.28
C LEU A 73 17.24 -0.72 1.46
N PRO A 74 17.43 -1.96 1.95
CA PRO A 74 18.78 -2.54 2.08
C PRO A 74 19.39 -2.96 0.74
N SER A 75 18.58 -3.21 -0.30
CA SER A 75 19.06 -3.73 -1.58
C SER A 75 19.37 -2.62 -2.59
N VAL A 76 18.48 -1.65 -2.74
CA VAL A 76 18.56 -0.57 -3.74
C VAL A 76 19.00 0.76 -3.12
N GLY A 77 18.69 0.99 -1.85
CA GLY A 77 18.97 2.26 -1.16
C GLY A 77 20.44 2.52 -0.83
N GLY A 78 21.36 1.61 -1.18
CA GLY A 78 22.79 1.77 -0.93
C GLY A 78 23.20 1.67 0.54
N ALA A 79 22.30 1.21 1.42
CA ALA A 79 22.61 0.96 2.82
C ALA A 79 23.46 -0.30 2.95
N SER A 80 24.73 -0.15 3.33
CA SER A 80 25.49 -1.21 4.00
C SER A 80 24.62 -1.83 5.11
N LEU A 81 24.56 -3.18 5.20
CA LEU A 81 23.68 -4.04 6.01
C LEU A 81 23.73 -3.81 7.56
N SER A 82 23.77 -2.57 8.00
CA SER A 82 23.63 -2.18 9.39
C SER A 82 22.15 -2.15 9.74
N ILE A 83 21.73 -3.06 10.62
CA ILE A 83 20.37 -3.12 11.18
C ILE A 83 19.93 -1.75 11.72
N THR A 84 20.82 -1.01 12.36
CA THR A 84 20.53 0.31 12.94
C THR A 84 20.15 1.33 11.87
N ARG A 85 20.85 1.33 10.72
CA ARG A 85 20.55 2.26 9.62
C ARG A 85 19.25 1.90 8.91
N LEU A 86 19.02 0.60 8.69
CA LEU A 86 17.76 0.10 8.14
C LEU A 86 16.56 0.54 8.98
N GLY A 87 16.66 0.49 10.31
CA GLY A 87 15.61 0.99 11.20
C GLY A 87 15.32 2.49 11.03
N VAL A 88 16.37 3.31 10.92
CA VAL A 88 16.23 4.76 10.70
C VAL A 88 15.62 5.07 9.33
N ASP A 89 16.10 4.40 8.28
CA ASP A 89 15.60 4.59 6.91
C ASP A 89 14.14 4.14 6.77
N LEU A 90 13.74 3.07 7.47
CA LEU A 90 12.35 2.61 7.54
C LEU A 90 11.46 3.62 8.26
N VAL A 91 11.87 4.14 9.42
CA VAL A 91 11.08 5.13 10.17
C VAL A 91 10.96 6.44 9.39
N SER A 92 12.05 6.89 8.76
CA SER A 92 12.05 8.08 7.91
C SER A 92 11.14 7.91 6.70
N GLY A 93 11.22 6.75 6.03
CA GLY A 93 10.35 6.40 4.93
C GLY A 93 8.89 6.33 5.37
N LEU A 94 8.58 5.63 6.46
CA LEU A 94 7.22 5.59 7.02
C LEU A 94 6.68 6.98 7.32
N ALA A 95 7.49 7.86 7.91
CA ALA A 95 7.08 9.23 8.21
C ALA A 95 6.75 10.02 6.92
N SER A 96 7.51 9.81 5.84
CA SER A 96 7.28 10.50 4.57
C SER A 96 5.99 10.04 3.88
N VAL A 97 5.64 8.75 4.00
CA VAL A 97 4.44 8.18 3.36
C VAL A 97 3.21 8.10 4.28
N ALA A 98 3.37 8.36 5.58
CA ALA A 98 2.31 8.27 6.58
C ALA A 98 1.03 9.07 6.23
N PRO A 99 1.09 10.31 5.72
CA PRO A 99 -0.12 11.05 5.35
C PRO A 99 -0.95 10.32 4.30
N PHE A 100 -0.29 9.66 3.35
CA PHE A 100 -0.95 8.91 2.28
C PHE A 100 -1.60 7.62 2.80
N LEU A 101 -0.89 6.91 3.68
CA LEU A 101 -1.41 5.71 4.34
C LEU A 101 -2.62 6.02 5.22
N ILE A 102 -2.55 7.09 6.01
CA ILE A 102 -3.64 7.50 6.92
C ILE A 102 -4.88 7.91 6.11
N THR A 103 -4.72 8.81 5.14
CA THR A 103 -5.84 9.30 4.32
C THR A 103 -6.44 8.19 3.45
N GLY A 104 -5.61 7.35 2.84
CA GLY A 104 -6.05 6.18 2.07
C GLY A 104 -6.79 5.16 2.93
N SER A 105 -6.30 4.91 4.15
CA SER A 105 -6.96 4.02 5.11
C SER A 105 -8.32 4.54 5.55
N ILE A 106 -8.42 5.83 5.90
CA ILE A 106 -9.69 6.45 6.31
C ILE A 106 -10.74 6.28 5.20
N PHE A 107 -10.37 6.63 3.97
CA PHE A 107 -11.26 6.48 2.81
C PHE A 107 -11.63 5.01 2.55
N GLY A 108 -10.65 4.13 2.57
CA GLY A 108 -10.83 2.71 2.32
C GLY A 108 -11.76 2.04 3.34
N TRP A 109 -11.57 2.30 4.63
CA TRP A 109 -12.44 1.79 5.68
C TRP A 109 -13.87 2.31 5.56
N TRP A 110 -14.04 3.59 5.25
CA TRP A 110 -15.37 4.15 4.97
C TRP A 110 -16.08 3.41 3.82
N TYR A 111 -15.36 3.15 2.71
CA TYR A 111 -15.89 2.41 1.57
C TYR A 111 -16.29 0.98 1.94
N TYR A 112 -15.42 0.27 2.68
CA TYR A 112 -15.70 -1.07 3.18
C TYR A 112 -16.97 -1.13 4.04
N PHE A 113 -17.14 -0.21 4.98
CA PHE A 113 -18.35 -0.17 5.82
C PHE A 113 -19.61 0.17 5.01
N LYS A 114 -19.49 0.99 3.96
CA LYS A 114 -20.60 1.26 3.03
C LYS A 114 -21.01 0.00 2.26
N GLU A 115 -20.06 -0.74 1.70
CA GLU A 115 -20.34 -2.00 1.00
C GLU A 115 -20.93 -3.05 1.94
N ARG A 116 -20.35 -3.23 3.13
CA ARG A 116 -20.83 -4.18 4.15
C ARG A 116 -22.29 -3.93 4.51
N ARG A 117 -22.69 -2.67 4.68
CA ARG A 117 -24.10 -2.30 4.95
C ARG A 117 -25.00 -2.68 3.77
N LYS A 118 -24.59 -2.39 2.54
CA LYS A 118 -25.34 -2.73 1.33
C LYS A 118 -25.56 -4.24 1.19
N LEU A 119 -24.52 -5.03 1.42
CA LEU A 119 -24.59 -6.49 1.33
C LEU A 119 -25.52 -7.09 2.39
N LEU A 120 -25.50 -6.56 3.62
CA LEU A 120 -26.40 -6.97 4.69
C LEU A 120 -27.86 -6.64 4.37
N SER A 121 -28.14 -5.46 3.79
CA SER A 121 -29.50 -5.06 3.41
C SER A 121 -30.05 -5.77 2.17
N SER A 122 -29.19 -6.28 1.29
CA SER A 122 -29.62 -7.06 0.11
C SER A 122 -29.83 -8.54 0.40
N GLY A 123 -29.35 -9.01 1.55
CA GLY A 123 -29.53 -10.40 2.01
C GLY A 123 -30.74 -10.60 2.94
N SER A 124 -31.44 -9.52 3.29
CA SER A 124 -32.74 -9.49 3.99
C SER A 124 -33.88 -9.24 3.01
#